data_AF-A0A6S7B253-F1
#
_entry.id   AF-A0A6S7B253-F1
#
_cell.length_a   1.000
_cell.length_b   1.000
_cell.length_c   1.000
_cell.angle_alpha   90.00
_cell.angle_beta   90.00
_cell.angle_gamma   90.00
#
_symmetry.space_group_name_H-M   'P 1'
#
loop_
_entity.id
_entity.type
_entity.pdbx_description
1 polymer ?
#
loop_
_entity_poly.entity_id
_entity_poly.type
_entity_poly.pdbx_seq_one_letter_code
_entity_poly.pdbx_strand_id
1 'polypeptide(L)' 'MNGTPSFPSRSDASGEPLELRGSVWLRAGRETLGGAARIALLAAIRETGSITGAAKAVGMSYKAAWDAIDTMNNLAGP' A
#
# COMPACT_ATOMS: atom_id res chain seq x y z
N MET A 1 42.62 17.70 45.98
CA MET A 1 42.10 16.47 45.38
C MET A 1 40.64 16.37 45.73
N ASN A 2 39.75 16.42 44.74
CA ASN A 2 38.43 15.77 44.69
C ASN A 2 37.69 16.33 43.47
N GLY A 3 37.99 15.77 42.30
CA GLY A 3 37.18 15.95 41.11
C GLY A 3 35.90 15.13 41.29
N THR A 4 34.76 15.80 41.23
CA THR A 4 33.46 15.14 41.09
C THR A 4 33.46 14.28 39.82
N PRO A 5 33.18 12.97 39.89
CA PRO A 5 33.03 12.18 38.67
C PRO A 5 31.72 12.59 37.99
N SER A 6 31.83 13.35 36.89
CA SER A 6 30.72 13.57 35.97
C SER A 6 30.48 12.27 35.21
N PHE A 7 29.42 11.56 35.56
CA PHE A 7 28.93 10.44 34.77
C PHE A 7 28.32 10.97 33.46
N PRO A 8 28.61 10.36 32.30
CA PRO A 8 27.94 10.75 31.06
C PRO A 8 26.45 10.40 31.16
N SER A 9 25.60 11.41 31.01
CA SER A 9 24.15 11.22 30.83
C SER A 9 23.93 10.45 29.53
N ARG A 10 23.51 9.19 29.64
CA ARG A 10 23.18 8.34 28.50
C ARG A 10 21.79 8.73 27.99
N SER A 11 21.70 9.89 27.35
CA SER A 11 20.47 10.45 26.79
C SER A 11 20.56 10.55 25.28
N ASP A 12 20.54 9.40 24.60
CA ASP A 12 19.99 9.28 23.23
C ASP A 12 19.99 7.81 22.80
N ALA A 13 19.08 7.04 23.39
CA ALA A 13 18.48 5.93 22.65
C ALA A 13 17.20 6.50 22.05
N SER A 14 17.36 7.32 21.01
CA SER A 14 16.28 7.70 20.10
C SER A 14 15.85 6.40 19.42
N GLY A 15 15.00 5.64 20.09
CA GLY A 15 14.36 4.47 19.52
C GLY A 15 13.48 4.99 18.40
N GLU A 16 13.99 4.97 17.17
CA GLU A 16 13.16 5.15 16.00
C GLU A 16 11.99 4.18 16.15
N PRO A 17 10.74 4.68 16.14
CA PRO A 17 9.59 3.83 16.30
C PRO A 17 9.63 2.78 15.19
N LEU A 18 9.55 1.51 15.57
CA LEU A 18 9.56 0.40 14.63
C LEU A 18 8.38 0.55 13.66
N GLU A 19 8.65 1.03 12.45
CA GLU A 19 7.65 1.13 11.39
C GLU A 19 7.50 -0.22 10.69
N LEU A 20 6.36 -0.89 10.90
CA LEU A 20 6.00 -2.08 10.14
C LEU A 20 5.37 -1.66 8.80
N ARG A 21 6.17 -1.64 7.73
CA ARG A 21 5.69 -1.48 6.35
C ARG A 21 5.39 -2.85 5.77
N GLY A 22 4.10 -3.14 5.53
CA GLY A 22 3.64 -4.37 4.90
C GLY A 22 2.85 -4.08 3.63
N SER A 23 3.09 -4.85 2.57
CA SER A 23 2.21 -4.89 1.41
C SER A 23 1.30 -6.09 1.55
N VAL A 24 -0.02 -5.87 1.50
CA VAL A 24 -1.01 -6.97 1.50
C VAL A 24 -1.34 -7.31 0.06
N TRP A 25 -1.21 -8.60 -0.29
CA TRP A 25 -1.64 -9.13 -1.58
C TRP A 25 -2.72 -10.18 -1.35
N LEU A 26 -3.88 -9.98 -1.95
CA LEU A 26 -4.97 -10.93 -1.91
C LEU A 26 -4.82 -11.94 -3.06
N ARG A 27 -5.07 -13.22 -2.76
CA ARG A 27 -5.04 -14.33 -3.72
C ARG A 27 -6.29 -15.18 -3.53
N ALA A 28 -7.03 -15.47 -4.60
CA ALA A 28 -8.08 -16.50 -4.58
C ALA A 28 -7.61 -17.67 -5.45
N GLY A 29 -7.54 -18.86 -4.83
CA GLY A 29 -7.06 -20.06 -5.51
C GLY A 29 -5.63 -19.90 -6.07
N ARG A 30 -5.49 -20.07 -7.39
CA ARG A 30 -4.21 -19.98 -8.12
C ARG A 30 -3.90 -18.59 -8.64
N GLU A 31 -4.83 -17.64 -8.51
CA GLU A 31 -4.72 -16.33 -9.13
C GLU A 31 -4.66 -15.20 -8.10
N THR A 32 -3.73 -14.27 -8.34
CA THR A 32 -3.50 -13.14 -7.46
C THR A 32 -4.57 -12.07 -7.74
N LEU A 33 -5.57 -11.94 -6.85
CA LEU A 33 -6.54 -10.84 -6.86
C LEU A 33 -5.88 -9.47 -6.74
N GLY A 34 -4.70 -9.40 -6.14
CA GLY A 34 -3.82 -8.23 -6.15
C GLY A 34 -3.75 -7.48 -4.85
N GLY A 35 -2.88 -6.47 -4.84
CA GLY A 35 -2.59 -5.65 -3.67
C GLY A 35 -3.11 -4.22 -3.79
N ALA A 36 -2.47 -3.32 -3.05
CA ALA A 36 -2.83 -1.90 -2.90
C ALA A 36 -3.22 -1.19 -4.21
N ALA A 37 -2.58 -1.51 -5.35
CA ALA A 37 -2.89 -0.92 -6.64
C ALA A 37 -4.33 -1.18 -7.13
N ARG A 38 -4.87 -2.38 -6.89
CA ARG A 38 -6.25 -2.72 -7.31
C ARG A 38 -7.29 -2.16 -6.34
N ILE A 39 -6.97 -2.11 -5.05
CA ILE A 39 -7.79 -1.40 -4.06
C ILE A 39 -7.84 0.09 -4.37
N ALA A 40 -6.68 0.70 -4.68
CA ALA A 40 -6.60 2.09 -5.10
C ALA A 40 -7.40 2.34 -6.39
N LEU A 41 -7.37 1.42 -7.36
CA LEU A 41 -8.19 1.51 -8.56
C LEU A 41 -9.69 1.50 -8.21
N LEU A 42 -10.16 0.59 -7.37
CA LEU A 42 -11.57 0.52 -6.95
C LEU A 42 -12.00 1.76 -6.15
N ALA A 43 -11.13 2.28 -5.27
CA ALA A 43 -11.37 3.52 -4.55
C ALA A 43 -11.49 4.71 -5.52
N ALA A 44 -10.57 4.81 -6.48
CA ALA A 44 -10.59 5.85 -7.50
C ALA A 44 -11.80 5.72 -8.44
N ILE A 45 -12.29 4.51 -8.75
CA ILE A 45 -13.55 4.32 -9.51
C ILE A 45 -14.73 4.84 -8.71
N ARG A 46 -14.79 4.57 -7.40
CA ARG A 46 -15.85 5.09 -6.52
C ARG A 46 -15.85 6.62 -6.47
N GLU A 47 -14.68 7.24 -6.45
CA GLU A 47 -14.55 8.71 -6.41
C GLU A 47 -14.83 9.37 -7.77
N THR A 48 -14.36 8.77 -8.87
CA THR A 48 -14.43 9.39 -10.21
C THR A 48 -15.64 8.95 -11.03
N GLY A 49 -16.31 7.87 -10.64
CA GLY A 49 -17.44 7.29 -11.38
C GLY A 49 -17.08 6.72 -12.75
N SER A 50 -15.79 6.63 -13.12
CA SER A 50 -15.35 6.13 -14.41
C SER A 50 -14.02 5.38 -14.33
N ILE A 51 -13.90 4.30 -15.11
CA ILE A 51 -12.66 3.51 -15.20
C ILE A 51 -11.50 4.38 -15.73
N THR A 52 -11.80 5.25 -16.70
CA THR A 52 -10.82 6.15 -17.31
C THR A 52 -10.33 7.23 -16.34
N GLY A 53 -11.23 7.78 -15.50
CA GLY A 53 -10.88 8.73 -14.45
C GLY A 53 -10.03 8.08 -13.37
N ALA A 54 -10.43 6.88 -12.94
CA ALA A 54 -9.68 6.10 -11.96
C ALA A 54 -8.28 5.73 -12.44
N ALA A 55 -8.14 5.30 -13.71
CA ALA A 55 -6.86 4.98 -14.32
C ALA A 55 -5.88 6.17 -14.27
N LYS A 56 -6.37 7.37 -14.60
CA LYS A 56 -5.57 8.61 -14.51
C LYS A 56 -5.21 8.94 -13.06
N ALA A 57 -6.14 8.79 -12.12
CA ALA A 57 -5.93 9.11 -10.71
C ALA A 57 -4.84 8.23 -10.05
N VAL A 58 -4.76 6.95 -10.45
CA VAL A 58 -3.75 6.01 -9.94
C VAL A 58 -2.52 5.86 -10.85
N GLY A 59 -2.42 6.67 -11.91
CA GLY A 59 -1.26 6.68 -12.80
C GLY A 59 -1.10 5.44 -13.70
N MET A 60 -2.19 4.75 -14.03
CA MET A 60 -2.17 3.59 -14.92
C MET A 60 -2.80 3.89 -16.28
N SER A 61 -2.42 3.10 -17.29
CA SER A 61 -3.07 3.18 -18.60
C SER A 61 -4.50 2.65 -18.52
N TYR A 62 -5.38 3.14 -19.39
CA TYR A 62 -6.76 2.64 -19.48
C TYR A 62 -6.81 1.12 -19.69
N LYS A 63 -5.94 0.58 -20.56
CA LYS A 63 -5.84 -0.86 -20.79
C LYS A 63 -5.44 -1.62 -19.52
N ALA A 64 -4.46 -1.11 -18.76
CA ALA A 64 -4.06 -1.72 -17.50
C ALA A 64 -5.17 -1.68 -16.43
N ALA A 65 -5.93 -0.58 -16.37
CA ALA A 65 -7.11 -0.48 -15.51
C ALA A 65 -8.19 -1.49 -15.90
N TRP A 66 -8.43 -1.64 -17.21
CA TRP A 66 -9.39 -2.59 -17.74
C TRP A 66 -8.97 -4.03 -17.46
N ASP A 67 -7.74 -4.41 -17.78
CA ASP A 67 -7.19 -5.75 -17.52
C ASP A 67 -7.25 -6.06 -16.01
N ALA A 68 -7.00 -5.08 -15.14
CA ALA A 68 -7.11 -5.25 -13.70
C ALA A 68 -8.55 -5.51 -13.23
N ILE A 69 -9.53 -4.76 -13.77
CA ILE A 69 -10.96 -4.97 -13.47
C ILE A 69 -11.45 -6.31 -14.02
N ASP A 70 -11.09 -6.64 -15.26
CA ASP A 70 -11.45 -7.90 -15.90
C ASP A 70 -10.91 -9.09 -15.11
N THR A 71 -9.64 -9.03 -14.69
CA THR A 71 -9.03 -10.01 -13.79
C THR A 71 -9.82 -10.11 -12.47
N MET A 72 -10.17 -8.98 -11.83
CA MET A 72 -10.94 -9.01 -10.58
C MET A 72 -12.36 -9.57 -10.74
N ASN A 73 -13.04 -9.26 -11.85
CA ASN A 73 -14.37 -9.79 -12.15
C ASN A 73 -14.33 -11.29 -12.42
N ASN A 74 -13.35 -11.75 -13.20
CA ASN A 74 -13.13 -13.18 -13.45
C ASN A 74 -12.81 -13.94 -12.15
N LEU A 75 -12.13 -13.30 -11.19
CA LEU A 75 -11.82 -13.86 -9.88
C LEU A 75 -12.97 -13.81 -8.87
N ALA A 76 -13.86 -12.83 -9.01
CA ALA A 76 -15.09 -12.74 -8.21
C ALA A 76 -16.11 -13.81 -8.63
N GLY A 77 -15.95 -14.38 -9.83
CA GLY A 77 -16.68 -15.55 -10.33
C GLY A 77 -18.08 -15.24 -10.89
N PRO A 78 -18.74 -16.24 -11.52
CA PRO A 78 -20.20 -16.37 -11.54
C PRO A 78 -20.77 -16.76 -10.17
#